data_AF-A0A9F2WDI3-F1
#
_entry.id   AF-A0A9F2WDI3-F1
#
_cell.length_a   1.000
_cell.length_b   1.000
_cell.length_c   1.000
_cell.angle_alpha   90.00
_cell.angle_beta   90.00
_cell.angle_gamma   90.00
#
_symmetry.space_group_name_H-M   'P 1'
#
loop_
_entity.id
_entity.type
_entity.pdbx_description
1 polymer ?
#
loop_
_entity_poly.entity_id
_entity_poly.type
_entity_poly.pdbx_seq_one_letter_code
_entity_poly.pdbx_strand_id
1 'polypeptide(L)'
;MLFSARFRTAFPRLVTHIRCLHTSTKCRSGGGTLFVHRDTPENNPNTAFDFTPENYKRIDVIVNNYPEGHRSSAVIPVLDLAQRQHGWLPISAMNKVAEILQMPPMRVYEVATFYTMFNRKPVGKYHIQVCTTTPCMLQDSDSILEAIQKKLGMKEHLIFLYHDSVHVVLAFLINPICILL
;
A
#
# COMPACT_ATOMS: atom_id res chain seq x y z
N MET A 1 8.62 -47.16 62.03
CA MET A 1 10.05 -47.08 61.69
C MET A 1 10.17 -46.72 60.22
N LEU A 2 10.97 -45.69 59.94
CA LEU A 2 11.51 -45.23 58.65
C LEU A 2 10.55 -44.53 57.66
N PHE A 3 10.31 -43.26 57.99
CA PHE A 3 10.27 -42.13 57.06
C PHE A 3 11.32 -42.24 55.94
N SER A 4 10.89 -42.04 54.69
CA SER A 4 11.76 -41.49 53.64
C SER A 4 11.00 -40.37 52.95
N ALA A 5 11.30 -39.15 53.39
CA ALA A 5 10.82 -37.91 52.79
C ALA A 5 11.53 -37.69 51.46
N ARG A 6 10.81 -37.72 50.35
CA ARG A 6 11.24 -37.03 49.11
C ARG A 6 10.65 -35.64 49.09
N PHE A 7 11.35 -34.77 49.83
CA PHE A 7 11.29 -33.33 49.70
C PHE A 7 11.83 -32.97 48.30
N ARG A 8 10.96 -32.88 47.28
CA ARG A 8 11.31 -32.16 46.06
C ARG A 8 10.95 -30.70 46.26
N THR A 9 11.95 -30.03 46.82
CA THR A 9 12.30 -28.62 46.76
C THR A 9 11.53 -27.79 45.73
N ALA A 10 11.09 -26.65 46.25
CA ALA A 10 10.49 -25.52 45.57
C ALA A 10 11.24 -25.04 44.31
N PHE A 11 10.45 -24.39 43.46
CA PHE A 11 10.81 -23.39 42.45
C PHE A 11 12.04 -22.54 42.85
N PRO A 12 12.88 -22.16 41.88
CA PRO A 12 12.41 -21.16 40.93
C PRO A 12 12.62 -21.61 39.48
N ARG A 13 11.53 -21.61 38.72
CA ARG A 13 11.60 -21.51 37.26
C ARG A 13 12.24 -20.15 36.98
N LEU A 14 13.55 -20.16 36.74
CA LEU A 14 14.30 -19.05 36.19
C LEU A 14 13.73 -18.79 34.80
N VAL A 15 12.63 -18.02 34.76
CA VAL A 15 12.24 -17.29 33.58
C VAL A 15 13.31 -16.24 33.43
N THR A 16 14.40 -16.60 32.75
CA THR A 16 15.22 -15.61 32.07
C THR A 16 14.30 -14.99 31.04
N HIS A 17 13.59 -13.95 31.48
CA HIS A 17 12.95 -13.00 30.61
C HIS A 17 14.13 -12.34 29.88
N ILE A 18 14.63 -13.02 28.84
CA ILE A 18 15.39 -12.38 27.80
C ILE A 18 14.38 -11.38 27.27
N ARG A 19 14.51 -10.13 27.75
CA ARG A 19 14.03 -9.00 27.00
C ARG A 19 14.75 -9.15 25.67
N CYS A 20 14.12 -9.82 24.72
CA CYS A 20 14.41 -9.60 23.33
C CYS A 20 14.22 -8.11 23.21
N LEU A 21 15.34 -7.39 23.23
CA LEU A 21 15.42 -6.04 22.73
C LEU A 21 14.87 -6.19 21.32
N HIS A 22 13.59 -5.88 21.17
CA HIS A 22 13.03 -5.58 19.88
C HIS A 22 13.87 -4.38 19.45
N THR A 23 14.92 -4.62 18.66
CA THR A 23 15.45 -3.60 17.80
C THR A 23 14.24 -3.12 17.05
N SER A 24 13.83 -1.88 17.37
CA SER A 24 12.73 -1.19 16.70
C SER A 24 12.82 -1.55 15.23
N THR A 25 11.74 -2.11 14.71
CA THR A 25 11.60 -2.54 13.32
C THR A 25 12.43 -1.61 12.45
N LYS A 26 13.52 -2.10 11.83
CA LYS A 26 14.25 -1.32 10.81
C LYS A 26 13.18 -0.64 9.98
N CYS A 27 13.20 0.69 9.91
CA CYS A 27 12.31 1.46 9.04
C CYS A 27 12.38 0.80 7.67
N ARG A 28 11.37 -0.03 7.38
CA ARG A 28 11.42 -0.92 6.24
C ARG A 28 11.37 0.03 5.04
N SER A 29 12.50 0.14 4.35
CA SER A 29 12.73 1.14 3.33
C SER A 29 12.03 0.69 2.06
N GLY A 30 10.71 0.79 2.08
CA GLY A 30 9.89 0.64 0.89
C GLY A 30 9.92 1.89 0.07
N GLY A 31 9.77 1.72 -1.23
CA GLY A 31 9.72 2.83 -2.18
C GLY A 31 8.75 3.94 -1.79
N GLY A 32 7.76 3.75 -0.91
CA GLY A 32 6.73 4.75 -0.56
C GLY A 32 7.02 5.73 0.61
N THR A 33 8.10 5.59 1.38
CA THR A 33 8.22 6.26 2.71
C THR A 33 8.62 7.75 2.68
N LEU A 34 8.96 8.32 1.52
CA LEU A 34 9.35 9.73 1.42
C LEU A 34 8.11 10.62 1.31
N PHE A 35 7.74 11.32 2.38
CA PHE A 35 6.62 12.29 2.40
C PHE A 35 6.92 13.61 1.69
N VAL A 36 8.19 13.86 1.36
CA VAL A 36 8.62 15.03 0.59
C VAL A 36 8.70 14.69 -0.90
N HIS A 37 8.25 15.62 -1.74
CA HIS A 37 8.44 15.54 -3.18
C HIS A 37 9.81 16.10 -3.57
N ARG A 38 10.47 15.44 -4.52
CA ARG A 38 11.66 15.96 -5.21
C ARG A 38 11.39 15.76 -6.69
N ASP A 39 11.64 16.79 -7.48
CA ASP A 39 11.37 16.75 -8.91
C ASP A 39 12.28 15.71 -9.57
N THR A 40 11.65 14.82 -10.33
CA THR A 40 12.32 13.82 -11.17
C THR A 40 11.90 14.07 -12.61
N PRO A 41 12.63 13.56 -13.61
CA PRO A 41 12.23 13.74 -15.01
C PRO A 41 10.82 13.19 -15.30
N GLU A 42 10.41 12.13 -14.58
CA GLU A 42 9.11 11.48 -14.74
C GLU A 42 7.99 12.15 -13.92
N ASN A 43 8.31 12.62 -12.71
CA ASN A 43 7.36 13.24 -11.79
C ASN A 43 7.83 14.65 -11.43
N ASN A 44 7.26 15.63 -12.12
CA ASN A 44 7.49 17.07 -11.93
C ASN A 44 6.16 17.82 -12.17
N PRO A 45 6.01 19.09 -11.76
CA PRO A 45 4.77 19.86 -11.95
C PRO A 45 4.44 20.14 -13.43
N ASN A 46 5.39 19.94 -14.34
CA ASN A 46 5.22 20.14 -15.77
C ASN A 46 4.82 18.85 -16.51
N THR A 47 4.68 17.71 -15.82
CA THR A 47 4.25 16.45 -16.42
C THR A 47 2.83 16.65 -16.96
N ALA A 48 2.60 16.34 -18.23
CA ALA A 48 1.29 16.52 -18.87
C ALA A 48 0.26 15.54 -18.26
N PHE A 49 -0.74 16.07 -17.54
CA PHE A 49 -1.86 15.31 -17.01
C PHE A 49 -3.14 16.12 -17.12
N ASP A 50 -4.14 15.54 -17.79
CA ASP A 50 -5.50 16.07 -17.87
C ASP A 50 -6.53 14.94 -17.78
N PHE A 51 -7.73 15.27 -17.32
CA PHE A 51 -8.83 14.31 -17.27
C PHE A 51 -9.43 14.09 -18.65
N THR A 52 -9.92 12.87 -18.92
CA THR A 52 -10.72 12.60 -20.11
C THR A 52 -12.08 13.32 -20.02
N PRO A 53 -12.74 13.65 -21.15
CA PRO A 53 -14.05 14.29 -21.13
C PRO A 53 -15.13 13.47 -20.41
N GLU A 54 -15.00 12.13 -20.42
CA GLU A 54 -15.86 11.25 -19.63
C GLU A 54 -15.63 11.40 -18.12
N ASN A 55 -14.37 11.58 -17.73
CA ASN A 55 -13.98 11.74 -16.34
C ASN A 55 -14.42 13.08 -15.78
N TYR A 56 -14.46 14.15 -16.59
CA TYR A 56 -15.09 15.41 -16.19
C TYR A 56 -16.56 15.23 -15.81
N LYS A 57 -17.35 14.50 -16.62
CA LYS A 57 -18.75 14.19 -16.27
C LYS A 57 -18.88 13.43 -14.96
N ARG A 58 -17.96 12.49 -14.69
CA ARG A 58 -17.92 11.75 -13.41
C ARG A 58 -17.58 12.66 -12.24
N ILE A 59 -16.66 13.60 -12.43
CA ILE A 59 -16.29 14.60 -11.42
C ILE A 59 -17.51 15.47 -11.09
N ASP A 60 -18.26 15.92 -12.09
CA ASP A 60 -19.47 16.73 -11.86
C ASP A 60 -20.50 15.97 -11.00
N VAL A 61 -20.73 14.69 -11.30
CA VAL A 61 -21.60 13.82 -10.50
C VAL A 61 -21.08 13.68 -9.06
N ILE A 62 -19.77 13.52 -8.87
CA ILE A 62 -19.16 13.42 -7.55
C ILE A 62 -19.33 14.72 -6.76
N VAL A 63 -19.08 15.87 -7.39
CA VAL A 63 -19.19 17.19 -6.75
C VAL A 63 -20.63 17.48 -6.34
N ASN A 64 -21.61 17.09 -7.16
CA ASN A 64 -23.04 17.26 -6.88
C ASN A 64 -23.54 16.46 -5.66
N ASN A 65 -22.79 15.44 -5.20
CA ASN A 65 -23.15 14.70 -3.98
C ASN A 65 -22.92 15.53 -2.71
N TYR A 66 -22.13 16.61 -2.79
CA TYR A 66 -21.79 17.47 -1.67
C TYR A 66 -22.58 18.79 -1.73
N PRO A 67 -22.96 19.37 -0.58
CA PRO A 67 -23.67 20.64 -0.56
C PRO A 67 -22.80 21.78 -1.11
N GLU A 68 -23.45 22.80 -1.66
CA GLU A 68 -22.79 23.99 -2.19
C GLU A 68 -21.93 24.66 -1.10
N GLY A 69 -20.73 25.11 -1.47
CA GLY A 69 -19.73 25.65 -0.55
C GLY A 69 -18.78 24.61 0.07
N HIS A 70 -19.10 23.31 0.00
CA HIS A 70 -18.27 22.22 0.53
C HIS A 70 -17.67 21.31 -0.57
N ARG A 71 -17.29 21.90 -1.70
CA ARG A 71 -16.70 21.16 -2.82
C ARG A 71 -15.37 20.48 -2.48
N SER A 72 -14.65 20.99 -1.47
CA SER A 72 -13.40 20.39 -0.97
C SER A 72 -13.57 18.97 -0.40
N SER A 73 -14.77 18.59 0.02
CA SER A 73 -15.06 17.23 0.49
C SER A 73 -14.95 16.17 -0.61
N ALA A 74 -15.03 16.57 -1.88
CA ALA A 74 -14.88 15.69 -3.04
C ALA A 74 -13.42 15.32 -3.37
N VAL A 75 -12.44 15.76 -2.58
CA VAL A 75 -11.01 15.56 -2.89
C VAL A 75 -10.62 14.08 -2.98
N ILE A 76 -11.13 13.23 -2.07
CA ILE A 76 -10.82 11.80 -2.05
C ILE A 76 -11.33 11.09 -3.30
N PRO A 77 -12.63 11.18 -3.66
CA PRO A 77 -13.14 10.48 -4.85
C PRO A 77 -12.55 11.04 -6.15
N VAL A 78 -12.27 12.34 -6.24
CA VAL A 78 -11.66 12.93 -7.44
C VAL A 78 -10.19 12.50 -7.58
N LEU A 79 -9.43 12.41 -6.49
CA LEU A 79 -8.08 11.84 -6.50
C LEU A 79 -8.06 10.36 -6.86
N ASP A 80 -9.00 9.56 -6.33
CA ASP A 80 -9.12 8.14 -6.70
C ASP A 80 -9.42 7.98 -8.19
N LEU A 81 -10.27 8.85 -8.75
CA LEU A 81 -10.55 8.87 -10.17
C LEU A 81 -9.30 9.20 -11.01
N ALA A 82 -8.49 10.17 -10.57
CA ALA A 82 -7.20 10.48 -11.20
C ALA A 82 -6.25 9.27 -11.18
N GLN A 83 -6.17 8.58 -10.03
CA GLN A 83 -5.37 7.37 -9.89
C GLN A 83 -5.86 6.22 -10.77
N ARG A 84 -7.18 6.06 -10.97
CA ARG A 84 -7.72 5.04 -11.88
C ARG A 84 -7.40 5.33 -13.35
N GLN A 85 -7.36 6.61 -13.74
CA GLN A 85 -7.02 7.01 -15.10
C GLN A 85 -5.54 6.76 -15.43
N HIS A 86 -4.64 7.06 -14.48
CA HIS A 86 -3.19 7.07 -14.73
C HIS A 86 -2.44 5.89 -14.07
N GLY A 87 -3.07 5.15 -13.16
CA GLY A 87 -2.49 4.05 -12.37
C GLY A 87 -1.77 4.52 -11.09
N TRP A 88 -1.22 5.73 -11.10
CA TRP A 88 -0.55 6.37 -9.96
C TRP A 88 -0.72 7.90 -10.05
N LEU A 89 -0.38 8.62 -8.98
CA LEU A 89 -0.61 10.06 -8.85
C LEU A 89 0.70 10.88 -9.01
N PRO A 90 0.95 11.47 -10.19
CA PRO A 90 1.98 12.49 -10.36
C PRO A 90 1.56 13.80 -9.67
N ILE A 91 2.53 14.66 -9.40
CA ILE A 91 2.28 15.97 -8.76
C ILE A 91 1.37 16.86 -9.63
N SER A 92 1.48 16.77 -10.96
CA SER A 92 0.58 17.46 -11.89
C SER A 92 -0.88 17.06 -11.73
N ALA A 93 -1.17 15.78 -11.45
CA ALA A 93 -2.53 15.32 -11.22
C ALA A 93 -3.13 15.93 -9.95
N MET A 94 -2.34 16.02 -8.89
CA MET A 94 -2.76 16.66 -7.64
C MET A 94 -3.02 18.15 -7.82
N ASN A 95 -2.17 18.85 -8.59
CA ASN A 95 -2.39 20.25 -8.96
C ASN A 95 -3.68 20.43 -9.76
N LYS A 96 -3.95 19.56 -10.73
CA LYS A 96 -5.18 19.61 -11.52
C LYS A 96 -6.43 19.43 -10.66
N VAL A 97 -6.40 18.50 -9.70
CA VAL A 97 -7.51 18.31 -8.74
C VAL A 97 -7.71 19.55 -7.87
N ALA A 98 -6.62 20.19 -7.44
CA ALA A 98 -6.66 21.43 -6.67
C ALA A 98 -7.34 22.57 -7.46
N GLU A 99 -7.02 22.71 -8.74
CA GLU A 99 -7.65 23.68 -9.65
C GLU A 99 -9.15 23.44 -9.81
N ILE A 100 -9.58 22.20 -10.05
CA ILE A 100 -10.99 21.85 -10.26
C ILE A 100 -11.83 22.11 -9.00
N LEU A 101 -11.30 21.77 -7.82
CA LEU A 101 -11.99 21.93 -6.54
C LEU A 101 -11.80 23.32 -5.92
N GLN A 102 -11.04 24.21 -6.58
CA GLN A 102 -10.74 25.57 -6.11
C GLN A 102 -10.15 25.59 -4.69
N MET A 103 -9.26 24.65 -4.39
CA MET A 103 -8.60 24.52 -3.09
C MET A 103 -7.08 24.65 -3.23
N PRO A 104 -6.36 25.10 -2.19
CA PRO A 104 -4.90 25.18 -2.26
C PRO A 104 -4.29 23.78 -2.45
N PRO A 105 -3.27 23.63 -3.31
CA PRO A 105 -2.68 22.33 -3.65
C PRO A 105 -2.08 21.61 -2.43
N MET A 106 -1.63 22.37 -1.43
CA MET A 106 -1.11 21.81 -0.18
C MET A 106 -2.12 20.88 0.52
N ARG A 107 -3.42 21.21 0.50
CA ARG A 107 -4.45 20.37 1.10
C ARG A 107 -4.64 19.06 0.35
N VAL A 108 -4.45 19.06 -0.96
CA VAL A 108 -4.50 17.85 -1.78
C VAL A 108 -3.28 16.97 -1.49
N TYR A 109 -2.09 17.57 -1.31
CA TYR A 109 -0.88 16.85 -0.93
C TYR A 109 -0.98 16.20 0.45
N GLU A 110 -1.57 16.87 1.43
CA GLU A 110 -1.85 16.31 2.75
C GLU A 110 -2.73 15.05 2.63
N VAL A 111 -3.83 15.12 1.87
CA VAL A 111 -4.71 13.96 1.65
C VAL A 111 -3.98 12.81 0.94
N ALA A 112 -3.24 13.12 -0.12
CA ALA A 112 -2.52 12.10 -0.90
C ALA A 112 -1.38 11.43 -0.12
N THR A 113 -0.81 12.10 0.88
CA THR A 113 0.24 11.54 1.74
C THR A 113 -0.32 10.83 2.98
N PHE A 114 -1.49 11.25 3.45
CA PHE A 114 -2.15 10.69 4.62
C PHE A 114 -2.75 9.31 4.37
N TYR A 115 -3.44 9.11 3.22
CA TYR A 115 -4.05 7.83 2.89
C TYR A 115 -3.07 6.91 2.17
N THR A 116 -2.93 5.68 2.67
CA THR A 116 -2.02 4.66 2.13
C THR A 116 -2.47 4.05 0.80
N MET A 117 -3.70 4.33 0.34
CA MET A 117 -4.23 3.87 -0.95
C MET A 117 -3.65 4.65 -2.14
N PHE A 118 -3.20 5.89 -1.89
CA PHE A 118 -2.74 6.79 -2.93
C PHE A 118 -1.28 6.53 -3.30
N ASN A 119 -1.07 6.06 -4.53
CA ASN A 119 0.25 5.68 -5.01
C ASN A 119 0.95 6.89 -5.63
N ARG A 120 1.95 7.46 -4.94
CA ARG A 120 2.73 8.62 -5.43
C ARG A 120 3.93 8.25 -6.31
N LYS A 121 4.16 6.95 -6.46
CA LYS A 121 5.19 6.38 -7.33
C LYS A 121 4.52 5.45 -8.32
N PRO A 122 5.12 5.27 -9.50
CA PRO A 122 4.62 4.30 -10.47
C PRO A 122 4.62 2.91 -9.82
N VAL A 123 3.44 2.29 -9.81
CA VAL A 123 3.24 0.90 -9.39
C VAL A 123 3.00 0.02 -10.62
N GLY A 124 3.28 -1.28 -10.49
CA GLY A 124 2.95 -2.24 -11.54
C GLY A 124 1.43 -2.39 -11.75
N LYS A 125 1.05 -3.05 -12.84
CA LYS A 125 -0.37 -3.27 -13.21
C LYS A 125 -1.18 -3.95 -12.11
N TYR A 126 -0.56 -4.86 -11.37
CA TYR A 126 -1.19 -5.58 -10.28
C TYR A 126 -0.53 -5.20 -8.96
N HIS A 127 -1.33 -4.64 -8.05
CA HIS A 127 -0.89 -4.22 -6.74
C HIS A 127 -1.41 -5.20 -5.67
N ILE A 128 -0.54 -6.13 -5.26
CA ILE A 128 -0.91 -7.19 -4.30
C ILE A 128 -0.65 -6.68 -2.88
N GLN A 129 -1.72 -6.52 -2.10
CA GLN A 129 -1.66 -6.18 -0.68
C GLN A 129 -2.03 -7.41 0.15
N VAL A 130 -1.08 -7.92 0.94
CA VAL A 130 -1.31 -9.05 1.86
C VAL A 130 -1.50 -8.49 3.27
N CYS A 131 -2.60 -8.88 3.94
CA CYS A 131 -2.79 -8.53 5.34
C CYS A 131 -1.84 -9.36 6.22
N THR A 132 -1.07 -8.66 7.06
CA THR A 132 -0.23 -9.28 8.10
C THR A 132 -0.66 -8.81 9.49
N THR A 133 -1.94 -8.46 9.64
CA THR A 133 -2.53 -8.09 10.94
C THR A 133 -2.81 -9.36 11.74
N THR A 134 -2.95 -9.22 13.06
CA THR A 134 -3.15 -10.34 14.00
C THR A 134 -4.18 -11.39 13.55
N PRO A 135 -5.39 -11.05 13.07
CA PRO A 135 -6.34 -12.08 12.64
C PRO A 135 -5.83 -12.92 11.45
N CYS A 136 -5.18 -12.30 10.46
CA CYS A 136 -4.60 -13.02 9.33
C CYS A 136 -3.35 -13.83 9.76
N MET A 137 -2.55 -13.25 10.66
CA MET A 137 -1.34 -13.88 11.20
C MET A 137 -1.66 -15.16 11.99
N LEU A 138 -2.77 -15.18 12.73
CA LEU A 138 -3.25 -16.38 13.44
C LEU A 138 -3.73 -17.49 12.48
N GLN A 139 -4.07 -17.14 11.24
CA GLN A 139 -4.43 -18.07 10.17
C GLN A 139 -3.26 -18.31 9.19
N ASP A 140 -2.03 -18.14 9.66
CA ASP A 140 -0.79 -18.41 8.91
C ASP A 140 -0.66 -17.58 7.61
N SER A 141 -1.00 -16.28 7.63
CA SER A 141 -0.79 -15.36 6.49
C SER A 141 0.65 -15.31 5.97
N ASP A 142 1.62 -15.62 6.82
CA ASP A 142 3.04 -15.61 6.47
C ASP A 142 3.37 -16.70 5.43
N SER A 143 2.67 -17.84 5.47
CA SER A 143 2.81 -18.91 4.49
C SER A 143 2.41 -18.46 3.07
N ILE A 144 1.36 -17.64 2.97
CA ILE A 144 0.88 -17.05 1.71
C ILE A 144 1.91 -16.06 1.18
N LEU A 145 2.45 -15.23 2.08
CA LEU A 145 3.47 -14.25 1.74
C LEU A 145 4.73 -14.94 1.19
N GLU A 146 5.22 -16.00 1.84
CA GLU A 146 6.33 -16.81 1.34
C GLU A 146 6.03 -17.46 -0.02
N ALA A 147 4.83 -17.99 -0.22
CA ALA A 147 4.44 -18.59 -1.48
C ALA A 147 4.45 -17.57 -2.63
N ILE A 148 3.98 -16.35 -2.37
CA ILE A 148 4.01 -15.24 -3.34
C ILE A 148 5.46 -14.87 -3.67
N GLN A 149 6.33 -14.74 -2.66
CA GLN A 149 7.76 -14.45 -2.87
C GLN A 149 8.45 -15.54 -3.71
N LYS A 150 8.20 -16.82 -3.39
CA LYS A 150 8.78 -17.96 -4.13
C LYS A 150 8.31 -17.98 -5.58
N LYS A 151 7.04 -17.64 -5.85
CA LYS A 151 6.49 -17.57 -7.21
C LYS A 151 7.01 -16.38 -8.01
N LEU A 152 7.14 -15.21 -7.40
CA LEU A 152 7.55 -13.98 -8.08
C LEU A 152 9.08 -13.75 -8.09
N GLY A 153 9.83 -14.44 -7.23
CA GLY A 153 11.28 -14.28 -7.10
C GLY A 153 11.71 -12.92 -6.53
N MET A 154 10.80 -12.16 -5.92
CA MET A 154 11.03 -10.80 -5.43
C MET A 154 10.90 -10.71 -3.91
N LYS A 155 11.71 -9.84 -3.29
CA LYS A 155 11.60 -9.51 -1.86
C LYS A 155 10.42 -8.58 -1.60
N GLU A 156 9.82 -8.68 -0.41
CA GLU A 156 8.62 -7.95 0.08
C GLU A 156 8.50 -6.50 -0.39
N HIS A 157 9.61 -5.77 -0.42
CA HIS A 157 9.62 -4.34 -0.71
C HIS A 157 9.71 -3.95 -2.18
N LEU A 158 10.11 -4.86 -3.07
CA LEU A 158 10.28 -4.61 -4.49
C LEU A 158 9.03 -4.92 -5.33
N ILE A 159 7.99 -5.49 -4.71
CA ILE A 159 6.74 -5.86 -5.39
C ILE A 159 6.04 -4.62 -6.01
N PHE A 160 6.35 -3.42 -5.52
CA PHE A 160 5.75 -2.16 -5.99
C PHE A 160 6.38 -1.60 -7.26
N LEU A 161 7.61 -2.00 -7.62
CA LEU A 161 8.33 -1.41 -8.74
C LEU A 161 8.51 -2.46 -9.83
N TYR A 162 7.52 -2.62 -10.72
CA TYR A 162 7.85 -3.07 -12.09
C TYR A 162 6.82 -2.60 -13.11
N HIS A 163 7.31 -1.88 -14.11
CA HIS A 163 6.56 -1.39 -15.26
C HIS A 163 6.53 -2.41 -16.42
N ASP A 164 7.35 -3.46 -16.42
CA ASP A 164 7.42 -4.36 -17.57
C ASP A 164 6.55 -5.61 -17.44
N SER A 165 5.43 -5.56 -18.15
CA SER A 165 4.34 -6.54 -18.19
C SER A 165 4.61 -7.77 -19.08
N VAL A 166 5.86 -8.14 -19.37
CA VAL A 166 6.15 -9.15 -20.42
C VAL A 166 6.43 -10.57 -19.88
N HIS A 167 6.85 -10.76 -18.63
CA HIS A 167 7.21 -12.10 -18.12
C HIS A 167 6.10 -12.87 -17.38
N VAL A 168 5.01 -12.22 -16.94
CA VAL A 168 3.99 -12.87 -16.10
C VAL A 168 2.94 -13.62 -16.94
N VAL A 169 2.68 -13.20 -18.17
CA VAL A 169 1.67 -13.83 -19.04
C VAL A 169 2.12 -15.22 -19.52
N LEU A 170 3.42 -15.44 -19.70
CA LEU A 170 3.95 -16.72 -20.18
C LEU A 170 3.88 -17.83 -19.10
N ALA A 171 3.90 -17.47 -17.81
CA ALA A 171 3.80 -18.43 -16.71
C ALA A 171 2.35 -18.91 -16.46
N PHE A 172 1.34 -18.10 -16.80
CA PHE A 172 -0.07 -18.46 -16.61
C PHE A 172 -0.62 -19.41 -17.70
N LEU A 173 0.03 -19.49 -18.86
CA LEU A 173 -0.38 -20.37 -19.96
C LEU A 173 0.16 -21.81 -19.86
N ILE A 174 1.08 -22.10 -18.95
CA ILE A 174 1.77 -23.42 -18.88
C ILE A 174 1.20 -24.35 -17.79
N ASN A 175 0.36 -23.87 -16.87
CA ASN A 175 -0.20 -24.72 -15.80
C ASN A 175 -1.73 -24.58 -15.63
N PRO A 176 -2.54 -25.26 -16.44
CA PRO A 176 -4.00 -25.35 -16.25
C PRO A 176 -4.43 -26.35 -15.16
N ILE A 177 -3.51 -26.93 -14.37
CA ILE A 177 -3.80 -28.08 -13.50
C ILE A 177 -4.35 -27.68 -12.11
N CYS A 178 -4.23 -26.42 -11.68
CA CYS A 178 -4.44 -26.06 -10.26
C CYS A 178 -5.81 -25.45 -9.90
N ILE A 179 -6.81 -25.47 -10.78
CA ILE A 179 -8.15 -24.86 -10.53
C ILE A 179 -9.23 -25.89 -10.14
N LEU A 180 -8.91 -27.19 -10.04
CA LEU A 180 -9.94 -28.22 -9.84
C LEU A 180 -9.58 -29.33 -8.82
N LEU A 181 -8.98 -28.95 -7.70
CA LEU A 181 -8.89 -29.78 -6.49
C LEU A 181 -8.96 -28.93 -5.22
#